data_AF-A0A9X0CV24-F1
#
_entry.id   AF-A0A9X0CV24-F1
#
_cell.length_a   1.000
_cell.length_b   1.000
_cell.length_c   1.000
_cell.angle_alpha   90.00
_cell.angle_beta   90.00
_cell.angle_gamma   90.00
#
_symmetry.space_group_name_H-M   'P 1'
#
loop_
_entity.id
_entity.type
_entity.pdbx_description
1 polymer ?
#
loop_
_entity_poly.entity_id
_entity_poly.type
_entity_poly.pdbx_seq_one_letter_code
_entity_poly.pdbx_strand_id
1 'polypeptide(L)'
;MAIAQFFFVCLVLLQGALLVQSDIVCKDLQEEILCSAQASEAGKCYEWPWNGQCRKTCGRCDECYDAQNLVTCEDQLKKGNCGDEEVAHACSQTCHVLSCAKEATKGQLADAMGLK
;
A
#
# COMPACT_ATOMS: atom_id res chain seq x y z
N MET A 1 2.29 -43.49 -22.78
CA MET A 1 3.17 -42.57 -22.05
C MET A 1 2.86 -41.11 -22.39
N ALA A 2 1.59 -40.69 -22.32
CA ALA A 2 1.16 -39.31 -22.69
C ALA A 2 0.40 -38.59 -21.55
N ILE A 3 -0.04 -39.34 -20.53
CA ILE A 3 -0.84 -38.81 -19.42
C ILE A 3 0.05 -38.07 -18.40
N ALA A 4 1.30 -38.49 -18.23
CA ALA A 4 2.23 -37.90 -17.26
C ALA A 4 2.71 -36.48 -17.64
N GLN A 5 2.72 -36.13 -18.92
CA GLN A 5 3.16 -34.80 -19.38
C GLN A 5 2.08 -33.73 -19.22
N PHE A 6 0.80 -34.13 -19.20
CA PHE A 6 -0.32 -33.19 -19.04
C PHE A 6 -0.46 -32.68 -17.60
N PHE A 7 -0.20 -33.54 -16.61
CA PHE A 7 -0.24 -33.15 -15.20
C PHE A 7 0.83 -32.10 -14.84
N PHE A 8 2.00 -32.18 -15.46
CA PHE A 8 3.10 -31.25 -15.19
C PHE A 8 2.78 -29.82 -15.67
N VAL A 9 2.11 -29.68 -16.82
CA VAL A 9 1.69 -28.38 -17.35
C VAL A 9 0.60 -27.74 -16.48
N CYS A 10 -0.37 -28.52 -15.97
CA CYS A 10 -1.39 -28.00 -15.06
C CYS A 10 -0.80 -27.54 -13.70
N LEU A 11 0.20 -28.24 -13.16
CA LEU A 11 0.85 -27.85 -11.90
C LEU A 11 1.66 -26.54 -12.03
N VAL A 12 2.33 -26.32 -13.17
CA VAL A 12 3.05 -25.07 -13.44
C VAL A 12 2.09 -23.87 -13.54
N LEU A 13 0.91 -24.05 -14.15
CA LEU A 13 -0.12 -23.00 -14.22
C LEU A 13 -0.73 -22.67 -12.85
N LEU A 14 -0.88 -23.67 -11.97
CA LEU A 14 -1.39 -23.46 -10.60
C LEU A 14 -0.38 -22.75 -9.68
N GLN A 15 0.92 -22.93 -9.88
CA GLN A 15 1.96 -22.21 -9.13
C GLN A 15 2.10 -20.74 -9.56
N GLY A 16 1.77 -20.40 -10.81
CA GLY A 16 1.88 -19.03 -11.32
C GLY A 16 0.88 -18.04 -10.72
N ALA A 17 -0.26 -18.52 -10.19
CA ALA A 17 -1.29 -17.66 -9.61
C ALA A 17 -1.04 -17.26 -8.14
N LEU A 18 -0.01 -17.83 -7.49
CA LEU A 18 0.12 -17.80 -6.03
C LEU A 18 1.20 -16.86 -5.48
N LEU A 19 1.97 -16.15 -6.33
CA LEU A 19 3.17 -15.42 -5.88
C LEU A 19 3.31 -13.98 -6.42
N VAL A 20 2.25 -13.19 -6.33
CA VAL A 20 2.41 -11.72 -6.28
C VAL A 20 1.66 -11.20 -5.06
N GLN A 21 2.00 -11.71 -3.87
CA GLN A 21 1.89 -10.88 -2.67
C GLN A 21 3.09 -9.94 -2.71
N SER A 22 2.96 -8.87 -3.50
CA SER A 22 3.84 -7.73 -3.40
C SER A 22 3.54 -7.07 -2.05
N ASP A 23 4.36 -7.39 -1.04
CA ASP A 23 4.34 -6.67 0.23
C ASP A 23 4.54 -5.19 -0.09
N ILE A 24 3.52 -4.37 0.15
CA ILE A 24 3.61 -2.94 -0.07
C ILE A 24 4.54 -2.38 1.00
N VAL A 25 5.71 -1.91 0.59
CA VAL A 25 6.72 -1.34 1.47
C VAL A 25 6.72 0.17 1.32
N CYS A 26 6.83 0.90 2.44
CA CYS A 26 6.96 2.35 2.39
C CYS A 26 8.28 2.75 1.72
N LYS A 27 8.19 3.54 0.66
CA LYS A 27 9.34 4.12 -0.05
C LYS A 27 8.98 5.48 -0.64
N ASP A 28 9.99 6.14 -1.21
CA ASP A 28 9.74 7.26 -2.11
C ASP A 28 9.39 6.69 -3.49
N LEU A 29 8.26 7.14 -4.03
CA LEU A 29 7.80 6.79 -5.38
C LEU A 29 8.43 7.70 -6.44
N GLN A 30 8.79 8.91 -6.04
CA GLN A 30 9.49 9.86 -6.89
C GLN A 30 11.01 9.71 -6.74
N GLU A 31 11.76 10.16 -7.75
CA GLU A 31 13.22 10.17 -7.72
C GLU A 31 13.77 10.92 -6.49
N GLU A 32 14.83 10.37 -5.91
CA GLU A 32 15.48 10.89 -4.70
C GLU A 32 15.85 12.36 -4.82
N ILE A 33 16.31 12.81 -6.00
CA ILE A 33 16.68 14.22 -6.25
C ILE A 33 15.46 15.14 -6.08
N LEU A 34 14.28 14.73 -6.54
CA LEU A 34 13.07 15.53 -6.46
C LEU A 34 12.51 15.57 -5.03
N CYS A 35 12.48 14.42 -4.34
CA CYS A 35 12.05 14.38 -2.94
C CYS A 35 13.00 15.18 -2.05
N SER A 36 14.32 14.99 -2.20
CA SER A 36 15.31 15.69 -1.39
C SER A 36 15.34 17.19 -1.66
N ALA A 37 15.15 17.63 -2.90
CA ALA A 37 15.15 19.05 -3.25
C ALA A 37 13.84 19.77 -2.92
N GLN A 38 12.68 19.15 -3.19
CA GLN A 38 11.38 19.83 -3.10
C GLN A 38 10.58 19.44 -1.84
N ALA A 39 10.55 18.16 -1.48
CA ALA A 39 9.77 17.71 -0.32
C ALA A 39 10.42 18.15 1.01
N SER A 40 11.74 18.30 1.05
CA SER A 40 12.48 18.74 2.24
C SER A 40 12.26 20.22 2.60
N GLU A 41 11.63 21.02 1.73
CA GLU A 41 11.25 22.39 2.05
C GLU A 41 10.17 22.39 3.16
N ALA A 42 10.23 23.40 4.05
CA ALA A 42 9.34 23.46 5.20
C ALA A 42 7.86 23.43 4.78
N GLY A 43 7.11 22.44 5.27
CA GLY A 43 5.69 22.28 5.00
C GLY A 43 5.34 21.43 3.77
N LYS A 44 6.29 21.23 2.82
CA LYS A 44 6.00 20.48 1.59
C LYS A 44 5.67 19.01 1.83
N CYS A 45 6.29 18.38 2.81
CA CYS A 45 5.97 17.00 3.23
C CYS A 45 4.51 16.75 3.68
N TYR A 46 3.72 17.80 3.87
CA TYR A 46 2.30 17.70 4.21
C TYR A 46 1.38 18.09 3.05
N GLU A 47 1.95 18.53 1.93
CA GLU A 47 1.22 18.90 0.71
C GLU A 47 1.25 17.77 -0.32
N TRP A 48 0.16 17.64 -1.08
CA TRP A 48 0.15 16.82 -2.28
C TRP A 48 1.00 17.47 -3.39
N PRO A 49 1.83 16.73 -4.14
CA PRO A 49 1.96 15.26 -4.15
C PRO A 49 3.00 14.68 -3.18
N TRP A 50 3.80 15.52 -2.52
CA TRP A 50 4.97 15.10 -1.74
C TRP A 50 4.63 14.21 -0.56
N ASN A 51 3.53 14.50 0.12
CA ASN A 51 3.05 13.71 1.25
C ASN A 51 2.72 12.25 0.90
N GLY A 52 2.45 11.93 -0.38
CA GLY A 52 2.23 10.56 -0.88
C GLY A 52 3.45 9.99 -1.59
N GLN A 53 4.16 10.81 -2.37
CA GLN A 53 5.26 10.35 -3.22
C GLN A 53 6.62 10.30 -2.53
N CYS A 54 6.83 11.05 -1.45
CA CYS A 54 8.12 11.22 -0.80
C CYS A 54 8.08 10.83 0.70
N ARG A 55 7.30 9.81 1.04
CA ARG A 55 7.03 9.44 2.44
C ARG A 55 8.28 9.08 3.24
N LYS A 56 9.26 8.42 2.60
CA LYS A 56 10.51 8.04 3.26
C LYS A 56 11.37 9.26 3.49
N THR A 57 11.56 10.10 2.47
CA THR A 57 12.29 11.37 2.61
C THR A 57 11.65 12.27 3.66
N CYS A 58 10.31 12.31 3.72
CA CYS A 58 9.58 13.06 4.73
C CYS A 58 9.59 12.44 6.13
N GLY A 59 10.09 11.21 6.30
CA GLY A 59 10.10 10.51 7.59
C GLY A 59 8.73 10.06 8.08
N ARG A 60 7.75 9.92 7.18
CA ARG A 60 6.33 9.67 7.50
C ARG A 60 5.88 8.24 7.20
N CYS A 61 6.84 7.32 7.07
CA CYS A 61 6.53 5.92 6.81
C CYS A 61 5.76 5.26 7.94
N ASP A 62 5.97 5.66 9.19
CA ASP A 62 5.30 5.09 10.37
C ASP A 62 3.92 5.72 10.65
N GLU A 63 3.51 6.72 9.87
CA GLU A 63 2.22 7.39 10.04
C GLU A 63 1.11 6.70 9.24
N CYS A 64 -0.09 6.64 9.83
CA CYS A 64 -1.30 6.22 9.13
C CYS A 64 -2.12 7.44 8.68
N TYR A 65 -2.15 7.71 7.38
CA TYR A 65 -2.93 8.80 6.79
C TYR A 65 -3.21 8.53 5.31
N ASP A 66 -4.22 9.21 4.78
CA ASP A 66 -4.39 9.38 3.35
C ASP A 66 -3.70 10.69 2.90
N ALA A 67 -2.81 10.58 1.93
CA ALA A 67 -2.17 11.71 1.29
C ALA A 67 -3.13 12.42 0.30
N GLN A 68 -4.03 11.64 -0.30
CA GLN A 68 -5.07 12.11 -1.21
C GLN A 68 -6.41 12.29 -0.50
N ASN A 69 -7.34 13.02 -1.11
CA ASN A 69 -8.67 13.24 -0.52
C ASN A 69 -9.47 11.92 -0.39
N LEU A 70 -10.34 11.89 0.62
CA LEU A 70 -11.17 10.73 0.97
C LEU A 70 -12.00 10.21 -0.21
N VAL A 71 -12.60 11.10 -1.01
CA VAL A 71 -13.46 10.71 -2.15
C VAL A 71 -12.67 9.89 -3.17
N THR A 72 -11.43 10.31 -3.44
CA THR A 72 -10.54 9.61 -4.37
C THR A 72 -10.10 8.27 -3.79
N CYS A 73 -9.76 8.23 -2.51
CA CYS A 73 -9.32 6.99 -1.86
C CYS A 73 -10.45 5.95 -1.72
N GLU A 74 -11.67 6.37 -1.40
CA GLU A 74 -12.83 5.48 -1.39
C GLU A 74 -13.14 4.92 -2.78
N ASP A 75 -12.99 5.73 -3.83
CA ASP A 75 -13.17 5.29 -5.21
C ASP A 75 -12.13 4.24 -5.60
N GLN A 76 -10.85 4.44 -5.23
CA GLN A 76 -9.79 3.44 -5.45
C GLN A 76 -10.02 2.15 -4.67
N LEU A 77 -10.49 2.24 -3.43
CA LEU A 77 -10.89 1.08 -2.62
C LEU A 77 -12.02 0.30 -3.30
N LYS A 78 -13.09 0.98 -3.74
CA LYS A 78 -14.23 0.35 -4.44
C LYS A 78 -13.81 -0.31 -5.76
N LYS A 79 -12.81 0.25 -6.45
CA LYS A 79 -12.21 -0.33 -7.65
C LYS A 79 -11.29 -1.53 -7.37
N GLY A 80 -10.93 -1.78 -6.12
CA GLY A 80 -10.01 -2.85 -5.73
C GLY A 80 -8.53 -2.52 -5.99
N ASN A 81 -8.18 -1.24 -6.12
CA ASN A 81 -6.83 -0.80 -6.49
C ASN A 81 -5.89 -0.63 -5.30
N CYS A 82 -6.30 -0.95 -4.07
CA CYS A 82 -5.45 -0.80 -2.87
C CYS A 82 -4.19 -1.68 -2.86
N GLY A 83 -4.10 -2.66 -3.75
CA GLY A 83 -2.88 -3.44 -3.98
C GLY A 83 -1.85 -2.73 -4.86
N ASP A 84 -2.24 -1.65 -5.54
CA ASP A 84 -1.34 -0.82 -6.33
C ASP A 84 -0.46 0.03 -5.41
N GLU A 85 0.83 0.12 -5.75
CA GLU A 85 1.81 0.78 -4.91
C GLU A 85 1.56 2.28 -4.79
N GLU A 86 1.18 2.95 -5.88
CA GLU A 86 0.89 4.39 -5.86
C GLU A 86 -0.36 4.66 -5.03
N VAL A 87 -1.41 3.88 -5.24
CA VAL A 87 -2.66 3.98 -4.48
C VAL A 87 -2.41 3.72 -2.99
N ALA A 88 -1.63 2.70 -2.66
CA ALA A 88 -1.35 2.36 -1.27
C ALA A 88 -0.57 3.46 -0.54
N HIS A 89 0.34 4.16 -1.20
CA HIS A 89 1.02 5.32 -0.61
C HIS A 89 0.14 6.55 -0.54
N ALA A 90 -0.78 6.73 -1.51
CA ALA A 90 -1.71 7.85 -1.55
C ALA A 90 -2.89 7.71 -0.56
N CYS A 91 -3.32 6.48 -0.30
CA CYS A 91 -4.59 6.16 0.37
C CYS A 91 -4.41 5.11 1.47
N SER A 92 -3.30 5.18 2.23
CA SER A 92 -2.93 4.13 3.18
C SER A 92 -3.97 3.88 4.27
N GLN A 93 -4.62 4.93 4.75
CA GLN A 93 -5.62 4.84 5.80
C GLN A 93 -6.89 4.20 5.28
N THR A 94 -7.42 4.69 4.16
CA THR A 94 -8.61 4.11 3.53
C THR A 94 -8.37 2.67 3.08
N CYS A 95 -7.17 2.35 2.57
CA CYS A 95 -6.83 1.01 2.11
C CYS A 95 -6.34 0.08 3.24
N HIS A 96 -6.15 0.56 4.47
CA HIS A 96 -5.59 -0.19 5.59
C HIS A 96 -4.25 -0.89 5.30
N VAL A 97 -3.37 -0.21 4.56
CA VAL A 97 -2.05 -0.73 4.14
C VAL A 97 -0.91 0.05 4.79
N LEU A 98 0.34 -0.37 4.57
CA LEU A 98 1.53 0.24 5.16
C LEU A 98 1.41 0.29 6.69
N SER A 99 1.67 1.45 7.30
CA SER A 99 1.58 1.61 8.75
C SER A 99 0.16 1.52 9.31
N CYS A 100 -0.86 1.67 8.46
CA CYS A 100 -2.26 1.47 8.84
C CYS A 100 -2.63 -0.01 9.01
N ALA A 101 -1.87 -0.94 8.43
CA ALA A 101 -2.14 -2.37 8.57
C ALA A 101 -2.00 -2.85 10.03
N LYS A 102 -1.10 -2.22 10.80
CA LYS A 102 -0.88 -2.52 12.24
C LYS A 102 -2.05 -2.03 13.10
N GLU A 103 -2.71 -0.94 12.72
CA GLU A 103 -3.85 -0.38 13.46
C GLU A 103 -5.15 -1.16 13.21
N ALA A 104 -5.36 -1.66 11.99
CA ALA A 104 -6.50 -2.52 11.65
C ALA A 104 -6.54 -3.79 12.53
N THR A 105 -5.38 -4.41 12.79
CA THR A 105 -5.29 -5.59 13.66
C THR A 105 -5.59 -5.30 15.13
N LYS A 106 -5.34 -4.10 15.65
CA LYS A 106 -5.69 -3.74 17.03
C LYS A 106 -7.19 -3.47 17.19
N GLY A 107 -7.81 -2.80 16.22
CA GLY A 107 -9.26 -2.54 16.21
C GLY A 107 -10.07 -3.83 16.03
N GLN A 108 -9.69 -4.68 15.07
CA GLN A 108 -10.39 -5.96 14.85
C GLN A 108 -10.25 -6.92 16.04
N LEU A 109 -9.14 -6.89 16.78
CA LEU A 109 -8.99 -7.67 18.01
C LEU A 109 -9.84 -7.10 19.16
N ALA A 110 -9.96 -5.78 19.27
CA ALA A 110 -10.82 -5.13 20.27
C ALA A 110 -12.32 -5.38 20.02
N ASP A 111 -12.77 -5.32 18.75
CA ASP A 111 -14.14 -5.64 18.35
C ASP A 111 -14.45 -7.14 18.51
N ALA A 112 -13.49 -8.03 18.22
CA ALA A 112 -13.64 -9.47 18.45
C ALA A 112 -13.63 -9.85 19.95
N MET A 113 -13.04 -9.02 20.81
CA MET A 113 -12.97 -9.21 22.27
C MET A 113 -14.06 -8.47 23.05
N GLY A 114 -14.94 -7.71 22.37
CA GLY A 114 -16.15 -7.12 22.99
C GLY A 114 -15.89 -6.10 24.10
N LEU A 115 -14.75 -5.40 24.06
CA LEU A 115 -14.45 -4.32 25.02
C LEU A 115 -15.01 -2.99 24.50
N LYS A 116 -16.29 -2.74 24.80
CA LYS A 116 -16.90 -1.39 24.83
C LYS A 116 -17.19 -0.98 26.26
#